data_AF-A0A3C0VZ65-F1
#
_entry.id   AF-A0A3C0VZ65-F1
#
_cell.length_a   1.000
_cell.length_b   1.000
_cell.length_c   1.000
_cell.angle_alpha   90.00
_cell.angle_beta   90.00
_cell.angle_gamma   90.00
#
_symmetry.space_group_name_H-M   'P 1'
#
loop_
_entity.id
_entity.type
_entity.pdbx_description
1 polymer ?
#
loop_
_entity_poly.entity_id
_entity_poly.type
_entity_poly.pdbx_seq_one_letter_code
_entity_poly.pdbx_strand_id
1 'polypeptide(L)' 'HGLTGPITVAGQKYGTGNAVPMPAMGGLSDHQIAAVLSYIRKEFGQEAAAVSAEAVKKIRTGTSGRDKPWTADELR' A
#
# COMPACT_ATOMS: atom_id res chain seq x y z
N HIS A 1 -5.49 4.33 -3.49
CA HIS A 1 -6.36 3.26 -2.95
C HIS A 1 -6.05 3.00 -1.49
N GLY A 2 -7.05 2.59 -0.72
CA GLY A 2 -6.89 2.12 0.66
C GLY A 2 -6.76 0.60 0.73
N LEU A 3 -6.68 0.05 1.94
CA LEU A 3 -6.65 -1.39 2.24
C LEU A 3 -7.70 -1.70 3.30
N THR A 4 -8.48 -2.76 3.08
CA THR A 4 -9.53 -3.20 4.01
C THR A 4 -9.56 -4.73 4.12
N GLY A 5 -10.18 -5.21 5.19
CA GLY A 5 -10.35 -6.64 5.45
C GLY A 5 -9.13 -7.29 6.11
N PRO A 6 -9.23 -8.59 6.41
CA PRO A 6 -8.21 -9.31 7.15
C PRO A 6 -6.94 -9.47 6.32
N ILE A 7 -5.80 -9.12 6.90
CA ILE A 7 -4.47 -9.30 6.30
C ILE A 7 -3.57 -10.05 7.28
N THR A 8 -2.65 -10.87 6.79
CA THR A 8 -1.64 -11.53 7.64
C THR A 8 -0.27 -10.97 7.33
N VAL A 9 0.39 -10.37 8.33
CA VAL A 9 1.73 -9.79 8.22
C VAL A 9 2.62 -10.51 9.23
N ALA A 10 3.69 -11.16 8.77
CA ALA A 10 4.61 -11.94 9.62
C ALA A 10 3.90 -12.92 10.58
N GLY A 11 2.82 -13.56 10.12
CA GLY A 11 2.03 -14.50 10.94
C GLY A 11 1.02 -13.86 11.90
N GLN A 12 1.00 -12.53 12.01
CA GLN A 12 0.02 -11.78 12.79
C GLN A 12 -1.17 -11.39 11.90
N LYS A 13 -2.40 -11.61 12.37
CA LYS A 13 -3.63 -11.21 11.67
C LYS A 13 -4.01 -9.78 12.07
N TYR A 14 -4.14 -8.91 11.08
CA TYR A 14 -4.67 -7.55 11.20
C TYR A 14 -5.99 -7.45 10.41
N GLY A 15 -6.81 -6.43 10.65
CA GLY A 15 -8.05 -6.23 9.87
C GLY A 15 -9.25 -7.08 10.30
N THR A 16 -9.21 -7.69 11.49
CA THR A 16 -10.34 -8.45 12.07
C THR A 16 -11.07 -7.64 13.15
N GLY A 17 -12.41 -7.73 13.21
CA GLY A 17 -13.22 -7.02 14.20
C GLY A 17 -13.38 -5.52 13.86
N ASN A 18 -13.17 -4.64 14.85
CA ASN A 18 -13.27 -3.18 14.70
C ASN A 18 -12.01 -2.52 14.09
N ALA A 19 -11.27 -3.25 13.25
CA ALA A 19 -10.04 -2.73 12.67
C ALA A 19 -10.36 -1.55 11.75
N VAL A 20 -9.65 -0.43 11.96
CA VAL A 20 -9.80 0.76 11.13
C VAL A 20 -9.25 0.46 9.73
N PRO A 21 -10.07 0.59 8.67
CA PRO A 21 -9.58 0.40 7.31
C PRO A 21 -8.52 1.46 7.00
N MET A 22 -7.48 1.10 6.24
CA MET A 22 -6.50 2.09 5.78
C MET A 22 -7.17 2.93 4.68
N PRO A 23 -7.42 4.24 4.91
CA PRO A 23 -8.08 5.07 3.93
C PRO A 23 -7.15 5.30 2.71
N ALA A 24 -7.75 5.69 1.59
CA ALA A 24 -6.97 6.09 0.43
C ALA A 24 -6.23 7.40 0.74
N MET A 25 -4.90 7.40 0.58
CA MET A 25 -4.05 8.58 0.75
C MET A 25 -4.09 9.47 -0.51
N GLY A 26 -5.28 9.95 -0.90
CA GLY A 26 -5.51 10.69 -2.14
C GLY A 26 -4.84 12.06 -2.23
N GLY A 27 -4.41 12.63 -1.09
CA GLY A 27 -3.70 13.92 -1.04
C GLY A 27 -2.20 13.84 -1.28
N LEU A 28 -1.62 12.64 -1.39
CA LEU A 28 -0.17 12.48 -1.60
C LEU A 28 0.17 12.43 -3.09
N SER A 29 1.25 13.11 -3.47
CA SER A 29 1.81 12.99 -4.82
C SER A 29 2.51 11.64 -5.02
N ASP A 30 2.68 11.21 -6.28
CA ASP A 30 3.34 9.95 -6.61
C ASP A 30 4.79 9.90 -6.07
N HIS A 31 5.46 11.06 -6.04
CA HIS A 31 6.80 11.21 -5.47
C HIS A 31 6.81 11.02 -3.95
N GLN A 32 5.83 11.57 -3.24
CA GLN A 32 5.72 11.40 -1.78
C GLN A 32 5.42 9.96 -1.41
N ILE A 33 4.54 9.28 -2.16
CA ILE A 33 4.24 7.87 -1.95
C ILE A 33 5.51 7.03 -2.17
N ALA A 34 6.23 7.27 -3.27
CA ALA A 34 7.48 6.58 -3.58
C ALA A 34 8.56 6.80 -2.50
N ALA A 35 8.71 8.03 -2.01
CA ALA A 35 9.67 8.37 -0.96
C ALA A 35 9.34 7.66 0.36
N VAL A 36 8.08 7.67 0.79
CA VAL A 36 7.64 6.99 2.02
C VAL A 36 7.83 5.48 1.91
N LEU A 37 7.45 4.88 0.77
CA LEU A 37 7.64 3.44 0.54
C LEU A 37 9.13 3.07 0.54
N SER A 38 9.98 3.89 -0.07
CA SER A 38 11.42 3.67 -0.10
C SER A 38 12.03 3.78 1.29
N TYR A 39 11.60 4.75 2.10
CA TYR A 39 12.01 4.90 3.49
C TYR A 39 11.63 3.67 4.31
N ILE A 40 10.37 3.24 4.27
CA ILE A 40 9.90 2.06 5.01
C ILE A 40 10.68 0.80 4.59
N ARG A 41 10.93 0.61 3.29
CA ARG A 41 11.72 -0.50 2.76
C ARG A 41 13.16 -0.49 3.22
N LYS A 42 13.76 0.69 3.37
CA LYS A 42 15.13 0.85 3.86
C LYS A 42 15.24 0.60 5.36
N GLU A 43 14.31 1.13 6.15
CA GLU A 43 14.38 1.07 7.62
C GLU A 43 13.91 -0.28 8.17
N PHE A 44 12.93 -0.93 7.52
CA PHE A 44 12.29 -2.15 8.03
C PHE A 44 12.36 -3.34 7.08
N GLY A 45 12.88 -3.14 5.85
CA GLY A 45 13.04 -4.21 4.87
C GLY A 45 14.51 -4.67 4.77
N GLN A 46 14.72 -5.98 4.72
CA GLN A 46 16.03 -6.57 4.44
C GLN A 46 16.48 -6.23 3.01
N GLU A 47 17.20 -5.12 2.83
CA GLU A 47 17.79 -4.69 1.54
C GLU A 47 16.80 -4.54 0.38
N ALA A 48 15.56 -4.15 0.66
CA ALA A 48 14.56 -3.95 -0.38
C ALA A 48 14.88 -2.72 -1.24
N ALA A 49 14.87 -2.89 -2.57
CA ALA A 49 15.11 -1.80 -3.52
C ALA A 49 14.09 -0.65 -3.36
N ALA A 50 14.58 0.57 -3.57
CA ALA A 50 13.79 1.80 -3.55
C ALA A 50 12.65 1.73 -4.58
N VAL A 51 11.51 2.36 -4.24
CA VAL A 51 10.36 2.47 -5.11
C VAL A 51 10.47 3.75 -5.93
N SER A 52 10.44 3.63 -7.26
CA SER A 52 10.44 4.81 -8.14
C SER A 52 9.05 5.44 -8.23
N ALA A 53 9.00 6.76 -8.42
CA ALA A 53 7.74 7.48 -8.64
C ALA A 53 7.01 7.00 -9.91
N GLU A 54 7.75 6.56 -10.93
CA GLU A 54 7.20 6.00 -12.16
C GLU A 54 6.44 4.69 -11.92
N ALA A 55 6.97 3.82 -11.05
CA ALA A 55 6.30 2.59 -10.67
C ALA A 55 4.98 2.88 -9.94
N VAL A 56 4.98 3.85 -9.02
CA VAL A 56 3.76 4.31 -8.33
C VAL A 56 2.75 4.86 -9.33
N LYS A 57 3.19 5.73 -10.24
CA LYS A 57 2.34 6.34 -11.27
C LYS A 57 1.71 5.27 -12.16
N LYS A 58 2.48 4.27 -12.62
CA LYS A 58 1.99 3.16 -13.45
C LYS A 58 0.88 2.36 -12.76
N ILE A 59 1.05 2.06 -11.48
CA ILE A 59 0.02 1.36 -10.69
C ILE A 59 -1.20 2.28 -10.52
N ARG A 60 -1.00 3.56 -10.20
CA ARG A 60 -2.09 4.52 -9.99
C ARG A 60 -2.93 4.72 -11.25
N THR A 61 -2.30 4.86 -12.42
CA THR A 61 -3.01 4.96 -13.70
C THR A 61 -3.71 3.67 -14.06
N GLY A 62 -3.05 2.51 -13.89
CA GLY A 62 -3.65 1.20 -14.18
C GLY A 62 -4.81 0.83 -13.27
N THR A 63 -4.92 1.46 -12.10
CA THR A 63 -5.96 1.18 -11.11
C THR A 63 -6.88 2.39 -10.88
N SER A 64 -6.84 3.40 -11.75
CA SER A 64 -7.62 4.65 -11.59
C SER A 64 -9.14 4.45 -11.58
N GLY A 65 -9.66 3.37 -12.17
CA GLY A 65 -11.08 3.03 -12.13
C GLY A 65 -11.51 2.24 -10.89
N ARG A 66 -10.65 2.12 -9.87
CA ARG A 66 -10.93 1.34 -8.67
C ARG A 66 -11.32 2.24 -7.51
N ASP A 67 -12.61 2.24 -7.18
CA ASP A 67 -13.14 2.98 -6.03
C ASP A 67 -13.15 2.17 -4.73
N LYS A 68 -12.90 0.86 -4.82
CA LYS A 68 -12.88 -0.05 -3.67
C LYS A 68 -11.47 -0.20 -3.10
N PRO A 69 -11.30 -0.14 -1.76
CA PRO A 69 -10.04 -0.51 -1.13
C PRO A 69 -9.60 -1.92 -1.55
N TRP A 70 -8.29 -2.18 -1.50
CA TRP A 70 -7.75 -3.51 -1.75
C TRP A 70 -8.07 -4.45 -0.59
N THR A 71 -8.20 -5.74 -0.89
CA THR A 71 -8.16 -6.83 0.09
C THR A 71 -6.84 -7.59 -0.05
N ALA A 72 -6.38 -8.27 1.02
CA ALA A 72 -5.15 -9.05 0.94
C ALA A 72 -5.21 -10.16 -0.12
N ASP A 73 -6.40 -10.74 -0.36
CA ASP A 73 -6.58 -11.78 -1.37
C ASP A 73 -6.36 -11.26 -2.80
N GLU A 74 -6.60 -9.97 -3.06
CA GLU A 74 -6.38 -9.32 -4.36
C GLU A 74 -4.94 -8.86 -4.59
N LEU A 75 -4.11 -8.84 -3.54
CA LEU A 75 -2.72 -8.37 -3.58
C LEU A 75 -1.69 -9.51 -3.51
N ARG A 76 -2.13 -10.76 -3.66
CA ARG A 76 -1.24 -11.93 -3.74
C ARG A 76 -0.45 -11.97 -5.05
#